data_AF-C7LKI0-F1
#
_entry.id   AF-C7LKI0-F1
#
_cell.length_a   1.000
_cell.length_b   1.000
_cell.length_c   1.000
_cell.angle_alpha   90.00
_cell.angle_beta   90.00
_cell.angle_gamma   90.00
#
_symmetry.space_group_name_H-M   'P 1'
#
loop_
_entity.id
_entity.type
_entity.pdbx_description
1 polymer ?
#
loop_
_entity_poly.entity_id
_entity_poly.type
_entity_poly.pdbx_seq_one_letter_code
_entity_poly.pdbx_strand_id
1 'polypeptide(L)'
;MKKLRKGDTVIILTGENKTKKGIIYKIYKKKNKALLQNGSEILINISNISFLKKVKYHYYPIKIGFKIDKKGQKQRVSKKTGKIIN
;
A
#
# COMPACT_ATOMS: atom_id res chain seq x y z
N MET A 1 -12.04 -7.00 2.86
CA MET A 1 -11.11 -6.38 1.88
C MET A 1 -9.93 -5.74 2.61
N LYS A 2 -8.70 -5.85 2.07
CA LYS A 2 -7.49 -5.30 2.71
C LYS A 2 -7.09 -3.95 2.15
N LYS A 3 -6.45 -3.12 2.99
CA LYS A 3 -5.92 -1.80 2.59
C LYS A 3 -4.74 -1.94 1.63
N LEU A 4 -3.86 -2.91 1.89
CA LEU A 4 -2.70 -3.24 1.05
C LEU A 4 -2.84 -4.65 0.45
N ARG A 5 -2.33 -4.83 -0.77
CA ARG A 5 -2.41 -6.05 -1.59
C ARG A 5 -1.06 -6.34 -2.24
N LYS A 6 -0.90 -7.55 -2.78
CA LYS A 6 0.23 -7.90 -3.66
C LYS A 6 0.19 -6.98 -4.90
N GLY A 7 1.35 -6.50 -5.34
CA GLY A 7 1.50 -5.58 -6.47
C GLY A 7 1.38 -4.10 -6.10
N ASP A 8 0.90 -3.75 -4.90
CA ASP A 8 0.86 -2.36 -4.46
C ASP A 8 2.29 -1.81 -4.32
N THR A 9 2.52 -0.61 -4.88
CA THR A 9 3.72 0.16 -4.61
C THR A 9 3.59 0.85 -3.26
N VAL A 10 4.62 0.73 -2.42
CA VAL A 10 4.63 1.31 -1.08
C VAL A 10 5.95 2.01 -0.78
N ILE A 11 5.91 2.87 0.23
CA ILE A 11 7.09 3.49 0.84
C ILE A 11 7.20 3.06 2.30
N ILE A 12 8.43 2.87 2.76
CA ILE A 12 8.72 2.57 4.15
C ILE A 12 8.78 3.88 4.94
N LEU A 13 7.96 3.97 5.99
CA LEU A 13 7.84 5.16 6.84
C LEU A 13 8.84 5.17 7.99
N THR A 14 9.18 4.01 8.52
CA THR A 14 9.95 3.83 9.76
C THR A 14 10.88 2.62 9.69
N GLY A 15 11.93 2.62 10.52
CA GLY A 15 12.95 1.57 10.59
C GLY A 15 14.17 1.85 9.72
N GLU A 16 15.08 0.87 9.63
CA GLU A 16 16.36 0.97 8.92
C GLU A 16 16.20 1.31 7.43
N ASN A 17 15.17 0.76 6.79
CA ASN A 17 14.89 0.96 5.37
C ASN A 17 13.93 2.15 5.11
N LYS A 18 13.84 3.12 6.02
CA LYS A 18 13.00 4.33 5.86
C LYS A 18 13.29 5.02 4.53
N THR A 19 12.26 5.63 3.95
CA THR A 19 12.22 6.30 2.63
C THR A 19 12.40 5.41 1.40
N LYS A 20 12.87 4.17 1.53
CA LYS A 20 12.93 3.23 0.41
C LYS A 20 11.51 2.90 -0.09
N LYS A 21 11.40 2.78 -1.42
CA LYS A 21 10.18 2.35 -2.12
C LYS A 21 10.30 0.88 -2.49
N GLY A 22 9.18 0.19 -2.63
CA GLY A 22 9.17 -1.18 -3.10
C GLY A 22 7.77 -1.65 -3.48
N ILE A 23 7.72 -2.78 -4.17
CA ILE A 23 6.46 -3.43 -4.54
C ILE A 23 6.20 -4.57 -3.55
N ILE A 24 4.97 -4.70 -3.08
CA ILE A 24 4.58 -5.83 -2.23
C ILE A 24 4.58 -7.11 -3.09
N TYR A 25 5.54 -8.00 -2.83
CA TYR A 25 5.60 -9.31 -3.46
C TYR A 25 4.68 -10.32 -2.75
N LYS A 26 4.68 -10.34 -1.42
CA LYS A 26 3.88 -11.27 -0.62
C LYS A 26 3.43 -10.65 0.70
N ILE A 27 2.24 -11.03 1.18
CA ILE A 27 1.70 -10.58 2.46
C ILE A 27 1.52 -11.78 3.40
N TYR A 28 2.23 -11.76 4.53
CA TYR A 28 2.12 -12.74 5.60
C TYR A 28 1.09 -12.29 6.64
N LYS A 29 -0.18 -12.64 6.41
CA LYS A 29 -1.32 -12.19 7.24
C LYS A 29 -1.14 -12.52 8.73
N LYS A 30 -0.74 -13.76 9.04
CA LYS A 30 -0.56 -14.24 10.42
C LYS A 30 0.52 -13.47 11.19
N LYS A 31 1.56 -13.02 10.49
CA LYS A 31 2.71 -12.31 11.07
C LYS A 31 2.60 -10.78 10.96
N ASN A 32 1.52 -10.27 10.37
CA ASN A 32 1.34 -8.85 10.01
C ASN A 32 2.55 -8.24 9.26
N LYS A 33 3.23 -9.03 8.43
CA LYS A 33 4.41 -8.63 7.66
C LYS A 33 4.15 -8.68 6.16
N ALA A 34 4.88 -7.86 5.41
CA ALA A 34 4.91 -7.85 3.96
C ALA A 34 6.36 -8.06 3.48
N LEU A 35 6.52 -8.84 2.42
CA LEU A 35 7.78 -8.96 1.69
C LEU A 35 7.75 -7.94 0.55
N LEU A 36 8.66 -6.98 0.61
CA LEU A 36 8.87 -5.97 -0.41
C LEU A 36 10.00 -6.39 -1.34
N GLN A 37 9.86 -6.05 -2.62
CA GLN A 37 10.91 -6.24 -3.62
C GLN A 37 11.28 -4.88 -4.23
N ASN A 38 12.57 -4.53 -4.14
CA ASN A 38 13.19 -3.40 -4.83
C ASN A 38 14.69 -3.67 -5.01
N GLY A 39 15.01 -4.56 -5.96
CA GLY A 39 16.35 -5.16 -6.07
C GLY A 39 16.54 -6.32 -5.09
N SER A 40 16.47 -6.04 -3.79
CA SER A 40 16.53 -7.04 -2.71
C SER A 40 15.17 -7.28 -2.07
N GLU A 41 15.03 -8.40 -1.35
CA GLU A 41 13.84 -8.74 -0.58
C GLU A 41 13.91 -8.15 0.84
N ILE A 42 12.88 -7.41 1.24
CA ILE A 42 12.81 -6.77 2.57
C ILE A 42 11.54 -7.22 3.27
N LEU A 43 11.68 -7.88 4.42
CA LEU A 43 10.56 -8.29 5.26
C LEU A 43 10.25 -7.20 6.29
N ILE A 44 9.09 -6.56 6.20
CA ILE A 44 8.72 -5.43 7.06
C ILE A 44 7.29 -5.56 7.62
N ASN A 45 7.03 -4.94 8.78
CA ASN A 45 5.68 -4.85 9.34
C ASN A 45 4.78 -3.97 8.45
N ILE A 46 3.54 -4.43 8.23
CA ILE A 46 2.54 -3.73 7.43
C ILE A 46 2.21 -2.33 7.99
N SER A 47 2.36 -2.11 9.31
CA SER A 47 2.16 -0.79 9.92
C SER A 47 3.20 0.25 9.51
N ASN A 48 4.39 -0.20 9.11
CA ASN A 48 5.54 0.68 8.81
C ASN A 48 5.60 1.07 7.33
N ILE A 49 4.59 0.71 6.54
CA ILE A 49 4.52 0.97 5.10
C ILE A 49 3.27 1.75 4.73
N SER A 50 3.40 2.65 3.77
CA SER A 50 2.28 3.40 3.19
C SER A 50 2.16 3.16 1.70
N PHE A 51 0.93 3.06 1.21
CA PHE A 51 0.66 2.99 -0.22
C PHE A 51 1.12 4.26 -0.94
N LEU A 52 1.79 4.07 -2.07
CA LEU A 52 2.17 5.12 -3.00
C LEU A 52 1.28 5.04 -4.24
N LYS A 53 0.55 6.12 -4.50
CA LYS A 53 -0.17 6.30 -5.76
C LYS A 53 0.71 7.05 -6.75
N LYS A 54 0.91 6.48 -7.93
CA LYS A 54 1.51 7.20 -9.05
C LYS A 54 0.47 8.17 -9.64
N VAL A 55 0.82 9.45 -9.69
CA VAL A 55 0.01 10.51 -10.32
C VAL A 55 0.91 11.25 -11.30
N LYS A 56 0.59 11.15 -12.60
CA LYS A 56 1.47 11.59 -13.69
C LYS A 56 2.85 10.93 -13.57
N TYR A 57 3.88 11.71 -13.24
CA TYR A 57 5.27 11.27 -13.11
C TYR A 57 5.74 11.10 -11.64
N HIS A 58 4.92 11.49 -10.66
CA HIS A 58 5.30 11.50 -9.25
C HIS A 58 4.53 10.48 -8.41
N TYR A 59 5.15 10.03 -7.33
CA TYR A 59 4.54 9.12 -6.35
C TYR A 59 4.13 9.89 -5.10
N TYR A 60 2.88 9.68 -4.67
CA TYR A 60 2.33 10.34 -3.50
C TYR A 60 1.86 9.30 -2.47
N PRO A 61 2.28 9.42 -1.21
CA PRO A 61 1.74 8.57 -0.15
C PRO A 61 0.28 8.93 0.10
N ILE A 62 -0.60 7.93 0.08
CA ILE A 62 -2.02 8.14 0.35
C ILE A 62 -2.54 7.17 1.41
N LYS A 63 -3.41 7.68 2.28
CA LYS A 63 -4.13 6.86 3.25
C LYS A 63 -5.32 6.21 2.54
N ILE A 64 -5.43 4.89 2.68
CA ILE A 64 -6.50 4.09 2.05
C ILE A 64 -7.68 3.92 3.01
N GLY A 65 -8.87 4.19 2.49
CA GLY A 65 -10.17 3.89 3.10
C GLY A 65 -10.97 2.92 2.24
N PHE A 66 -12.24 2.73 2.61
CA PHE A 66 -13.18 1.92 1.86
C PHE A 66 -14.49 2.68 1.68
N LYS A 67 -15.12 2.53 0.52
CA LYS A 67 -16.46 3.04 0.24
C LYS A 67 -17.28 1.94 -0.44
N ILE A 68 -18.58 1.89 -0.18
CA ILE A 68 -19.50 0.99 -0.88
C ILE A 68 -20.02 1.75 -2.10
N ASP A 69 -19.94 1.13 -3.27
CA ASP A 69 -20.43 1.69 -4.53
C ASP A 69 -21.95 1.50 -4.68
N LYS A 70 -22.57 2.18 -5.65
CA LYS A 70 -24.02 2.08 -5.94
C LYS A 70 -24.49 0.65 -6.21
N LYS A 71 -23.59 -0.22 -6.67
CA LYS A 71 -23.82 -1.66 -6.91
C LYS A 71 -23.63 -2.54 -5.67
N GLY A 72 -23.41 -1.95 -4.49
CA GLY A 72 -23.15 -2.68 -3.24
C GLY A 72 -21.71 -3.19 -3.08
N GLN A 73 -20.81 -2.95 -4.05
CA GLN A 73 -19.44 -3.46 -4.01
C GLN A 73 -18.52 -2.56 -3.15
N LYS A 74 -17.74 -3.16 -2.26
CA LYS A 74 -16.76 -2.45 -1.43
C LYS A 74 -15.50 -2.14 -2.24
N GLN A 75 -15.19 -0.86 -2.43
CA GLN A 75 -14.03 -0.38 -3.19
C GLN A 75 -12.98 0.29 -2.28
N ARG A 76 -11.70 0.23 -2.67
CA ARG A 76 -10.62 0.97 -2.01
C ARG A 76 -10.70 2.42 -2.49
N VAL A 77 -10.64 3.37 -1.56
CA VAL A 77 -10.67 4.80 -1.90
C VAL A 77 -9.53 5.54 -1.20
N SER A 78 -9.07 6.62 -1.82
CA SER A 78 -8.19 7.58 -1.17
C SER A 78 -8.98 8.33 -0.10
N LYS A 79 -8.51 8.34 1.15
CA LYS A 79 -9.14 9.15 2.21
C LYS A 79 -9.07 10.65 1.93
N LYS A 80 -8.02 11.11 1.24
CA LYS A 80 -7.82 12.53 0.95
C LYS A 80 -8.74 13.03 -0.16
N THR A 81 -8.96 12.22 -1.20
CA THR A 81 -9.65 12.67 -2.42
C THR A 81 -10.95 11.95 -2.71
N GLY A 82 -11.29 10.89 -1.97
CA GLY A 82 -12.46 10.04 -2.22
C GLY A 82 -12.35 9.18 -3.49
N LYS A 83 -11.36 9.42 -4.36
CA LYS A 83 -11.17 8.69 -5.62
C LYS A 83 -10.84 7.22 -5.36
N ILE A 84 -11.41 6.35 -6.19
CA ILE A 84 -11.13 4.92 -6.18
C ILE A 84 -9.64 4.65 -6.46
N ILE A 85 -9.13 3.63 -5.79
CA ILE A 85 -7.77 3.10 -5.96
C ILE A 85 -7.93 1.69 -6.49
N ASN A 86 -7.45 1.45 -7.71
CA ASN A 86 -7.30 0.10 -8.26
C ASN A 86 -5.97 -0.49 -7.77
#